data_AF-A0AA88E1P4-F1
#
_entry.id   AF-A0AA88E1P4-F1
#
_cell.length_a   1.000
_cell.length_b   1.000
_cell.length_c   1.000
_cell.angle_alpha   90.00
_cell.angle_beta   90.00
_cell.angle_gamma   90.00
#
_symmetry.space_group_name_H-M   'P 1'
#
loop_
_entity.id
_entity.type
_entity.pdbx_description
1 polymer ?
#
loop_
_entity_poly.entity_id
_entity_poly.type
_entity_poly.pdbx_seq_one_letter_code
_entity_poly.pdbx_strand_id
1 'polypeptide(L)'
;MHNNTKALLDFNKMNMEMRPLAYYAHSSMREGNQIEVPVPYTITGFDMPVFLNFDDIYELINLQEISANCILVYIRYLEELCKINGRAKKFVFVSSTLISPVRVKTPDAGLRERADAFVAILRDEPKGRLHLLPHNRGRHWVLGVIDPWEDLVIYFDHLREKKRDDFTNLMNI
;
A
#
# COMPACT_ATOMS: atom_id res chain seq x y z
N MET A 1 -18.85 -7.02 -24.06
CA MET A 1 -19.43 -5.81 -23.45
C MET A 1 -18.31 -4.87 -22.95
N HIS A 2 -17.44 -4.32 -23.81
CA HIS A 2 -16.15 -3.75 -23.34
C HIS A 2 -15.75 -2.37 -23.91
N ASN A 3 -16.65 -1.65 -24.58
CA ASN A 3 -16.36 -0.30 -25.11
C ASN A 3 -16.69 0.86 -24.14
N ASN A 4 -17.17 0.60 -22.93
CA ASN A 4 -17.79 1.65 -22.11
C ASN A 4 -16.88 2.31 -21.05
N THR A 5 -15.75 1.72 -20.64
CA THR A 5 -15.02 2.22 -19.46
C THR A 5 -14.27 3.54 -19.70
N LYS A 6 -13.76 3.78 -20.92
CA LYS A 6 -13.14 5.06 -21.28
C LYS A 6 -14.12 6.23 -21.35
N ALA A 7 -15.40 5.95 -21.60
CA ALA A 7 -16.46 6.97 -21.67
C ALA A 7 -16.93 7.47 -20.28
N LEU A 8 -16.40 6.89 -19.18
CA LEU A 8 -16.86 7.17 -17.82
C LEU A 8 -16.10 8.29 -17.10
N LEU A 9 -15.01 8.82 -17.65
CA LEU A 9 -14.24 9.89 -17.00
C LEU A 9 -14.88 11.26 -17.23
N ASP A 10 -15.66 11.72 -16.26
CA ASP A 10 -16.19 13.10 -16.21
C ASP A 10 -15.16 14.05 -15.58
N PHE A 11 -14.25 14.58 -16.41
CA PHE A 11 -13.18 15.50 -15.99
C PHE A 11 -13.67 16.74 -15.24
N ASN A 12 -14.93 17.14 -15.43
CA ASN A 12 -15.51 18.33 -14.80
C ASN A 12 -15.87 18.09 -13.33
N LYS A 13 -16.09 16.84 -12.92
CA LYS A 13 -16.38 16.46 -11.53
C LYS A 13 -15.14 16.09 -10.74
N MET A 14 -13.97 16.18 -11.36
CA MET A 14 -12.72 15.69 -10.82
C MET A 14 -11.91 16.79 -10.14
N ASN A 15 -11.27 16.45 -9.02
CA ASN A 15 -10.25 17.28 -8.38
C ASN A 15 -9.16 17.66 -9.39
N MET A 16 -8.81 18.95 -9.43
CA MET A 16 -7.95 19.51 -10.46
C MET A 16 -6.54 18.88 -10.45
N GLU A 17 -6.08 18.46 -9.28
CA GLU A 17 -4.81 17.81 -9.02
C GLU A 17 -4.72 16.42 -9.66
N MET A 18 -5.85 15.74 -9.82
CA MET A 18 -5.92 14.39 -10.37
C MET A 18 -6.09 14.39 -11.90
N ARG A 19 -6.48 15.52 -12.50
CA ARG A 19 -6.72 15.63 -13.95
C ARG A 19 -5.54 15.19 -14.81
N PRO A 20 -4.27 15.52 -14.50
CA PRO A 20 -3.14 15.04 -15.30
C PRO A 20 -3.07 13.52 -15.37
N LEU A 21 -3.34 12.84 -14.24
CA LEU A 21 -3.36 11.38 -14.17
C LEU A 21 -4.54 10.80 -14.97
N ALA A 22 -5.72 11.43 -14.90
CA ALA A 22 -6.87 11.05 -15.73
C ALA A 22 -6.62 11.22 -17.23
N TYR A 23 -6.02 12.35 -17.62
CA TYR A 23 -5.66 12.61 -19.01
C TYR A 23 -4.68 11.57 -19.51
N TYR A 24 -3.67 11.23 -18.71
CA TYR A 24 -2.71 10.17 -19.06
C TYR A 24 -3.41 8.82 -19.24
N ALA A 25 -4.22 8.38 -18.26
CA ALA A 25 -4.93 7.11 -18.34
C ALA A 25 -5.87 7.04 -19.55
N HIS A 26 -6.65 8.09 -19.80
CA HIS A 26 -7.59 8.13 -20.92
C HIS A 26 -6.88 8.12 -22.29
N SER A 27 -5.86 8.97 -22.46
CA SER A 27 -5.18 9.19 -23.75
C SER A 27 -4.18 8.09 -24.10
N SER A 28 -3.48 7.53 -23.10
CA SER A 28 -2.27 6.74 -23.31
C SER A 28 -2.41 5.27 -22.90
N MET A 29 -3.30 4.95 -21.96
CA MET A 29 -3.52 3.55 -21.56
C MET A 29 -4.56 2.91 -22.47
N ARG A 30 -4.14 1.92 -23.25
CA ARG A 30 -5.02 1.00 -23.98
C ARG A 30 -5.44 -0.13 -23.06
N GLU A 31 -6.45 -0.89 -23.48
CA GLU A 31 -6.87 -2.09 -22.77
C GLU A 31 -5.67 -3.06 -22.63
N GLY A 32 -5.42 -3.53 -21.41
CA GLY A 32 -4.24 -4.35 -21.09
C GLY A 32 -2.93 -3.60 -20.87
N ASN A 33 -2.85 -2.29 -21.12
CA ASN A 33 -1.67 -1.51 -20.78
C ASN A 33 -1.52 -1.39 -19.26
N GLN A 34 -0.28 -1.51 -18.80
CA GLN A 34 0.09 -1.33 -17.40
C GLN A 34 1.27 -0.37 -17.29
N ILE A 35 1.28 0.43 -16.21
CA ILE A 35 2.42 1.23 -15.81
C ILE A 35 3.22 0.39 -14.83
N GLU A 36 4.43 0.00 -15.23
CA GLU A 36 5.38 -0.65 -14.33
C GLU A 36 6.02 0.39 -13.41
N VAL A 37 5.95 0.14 -12.11
CA VAL A 37 6.56 0.97 -11.07
C VAL A 37 7.54 0.10 -10.28
N PRO A 38 8.86 0.37 -10.35
CA PRO A 38 9.82 -0.34 -9.53
C PRO A 38 9.61 0.02 -8.05
N VAL A 39 9.52 -1.01 -7.21
CA VAL A 39 9.37 -0.88 -5.76
C VAL A 39 10.58 -1.53 -5.08
N PRO A 40 11.27 -0.83 -4.16
CA PRO A 40 12.41 -1.39 -3.45
C PRO A 40 12.05 -2.60 -2.58
N TYR A 41 12.99 -3.56 -2.48
CA TYR A 41 12.92 -4.68 -1.54
C TYR A 41 12.62 -4.23 -0.10
N THR A 42 13.14 -3.06 0.31
CA THR A 42 12.92 -2.49 1.64
C THR A 42 11.45 -2.21 1.97
N ILE A 43 10.59 -2.08 0.96
CA ILE A 43 9.15 -1.86 1.13
C ILE A 43 8.38 -3.19 1.05
N THR A 44 8.70 -4.04 0.08
CA THR A 44 7.89 -5.22 -0.28
C THR A 44 8.41 -6.53 0.31
N GLY A 45 9.70 -6.61 0.65
CA GLY A 45 10.40 -7.86 0.95
C GLY A 45 10.62 -8.76 -0.28
N PHE A 46 10.31 -8.29 -1.49
CA PHE A 46 10.41 -9.04 -2.75
C PHE A 46 10.85 -8.14 -3.91
N ASP A 47 11.72 -8.65 -4.77
CA ASP A 47 12.20 -7.97 -5.98
C ASP A 47 11.21 -8.11 -7.14
N MET A 48 10.01 -7.55 -6.97
CA MET A 48 8.97 -7.56 -8.00
C MET A 48 8.40 -6.14 -8.19
N PRO A 49 8.31 -5.65 -9.44
CA PRO A 49 7.67 -4.39 -9.71
C PRO A 49 6.16 -4.46 -9.44
N VAL A 50 5.54 -3.29 -9.29
CA VAL A 50 4.09 -3.14 -9.18
C VAL A 50 3.56 -2.60 -10.49
N PHE A 51 2.39 -3.10 -10.90
CA PHE A 51 1.74 -2.68 -12.13
C PHE A 51 0.45 -1.93 -11.80
N LEU A 52 0.32 -0.70 -12.30
CA LEU A 52 -0.95 0.04 -12.29
C LEU A 52 -1.64 -0.13 -13.64
N ASN A 53 -2.88 -0.60 -13.62
CA ASN A 53 -3.73 -0.67 -14.81
C ASN A 53 -4.69 0.53 -14.87
N PHE A 54 -5.56 0.54 -15.89
CA PHE A 54 -6.54 1.61 -16.05
C PHE A 54 -7.55 1.66 -14.90
N ASP A 55 -7.98 0.51 -14.38
CA ASP A 55 -8.96 0.42 -13.30
C ASP A 55 -8.41 0.97 -11.99
N ASP A 56 -7.14 0.67 -11.66
CA ASP A 56 -6.43 1.25 -10.51
C ASP A 56 -6.51 2.79 -10.51
N ILE A 57 -6.24 3.39 -11.67
CA ILE A 57 -6.26 4.84 -11.84
C ILE A 57 -7.70 5.34 -11.85
N TYR A 58 -8.61 4.68 -12.56
CA TYR A 58 -10.01 5.06 -12.63
C TYR A 58 -10.69 5.05 -11.25
N GLU A 59 -10.45 4.03 -10.43
CA GLU A 59 -10.96 3.90 -9.06
C GLU A 59 -10.42 5.02 -8.16
N LEU A 60 -9.11 5.27 -8.20
CA LEU A 60 -8.47 6.35 -7.45
C LEU A 60 -9.08 7.72 -7.78
N ILE A 61 -9.32 7.97 -9.07
CA ILE A 61 -9.87 9.22 -9.60
C ILE A 61 -11.30 9.45 -9.16
N ASN A 62 -12.11 8.39 -9.17
CA ASN A 62 -13.54 8.47 -8.84
C ASN A 62 -13.81 8.27 -7.34
N LEU A 63 -12.77 8.38 -6.50
CA LEU A 63 -12.85 8.18 -5.05
C LEU A 63 -13.54 6.86 -4.68
N GLN A 64 -13.32 5.83 -5.50
CA GLN A 64 -13.75 4.47 -5.20
C GLN A 64 -12.73 3.82 -4.24
N GLU A 65 -12.95 2.55 -3.96
CA GLU A 65 -12.02 1.76 -3.15
C GLU A 65 -10.64 1.75 -3.80
N ILE A 66 -9.63 2.20 -3.06
CA ILE A 66 -8.26 2.30 -3.56
C ILE A 66 -7.64 0.91 -3.58
N SER A 67 -7.03 0.52 -4.69
CA SER A 67 -6.36 -0.77 -4.81
C SER A 67 -5.08 -0.85 -3.98
N ALA A 68 -4.64 -2.09 -3.69
CA ALA A 68 -3.36 -2.32 -3.00
C ALA A 68 -2.17 -1.81 -3.83
N ASN A 69 -2.25 -1.87 -5.15
CA ASN A 69 -1.21 -1.37 -6.04
C ASN A 69 -1.09 0.15 -5.94
N CYS A 70 -2.21 0.88 -5.94
CA CYS A 70 -2.21 2.33 -5.72
C CYS A 70 -1.59 2.72 -4.38
N ILE A 71 -1.94 2.02 -3.29
CA ILE A 71 -1.34 2.26 -1.97
C ILE A 71 0.17 1.97 -1.99
N LEU A 72 0.60 0.89 -2.64
CA LEU A 72 2.01 0.52 -2.70
C LEU A 72 2.85 1.55 -3.50
N VAL A 73 2.33 2.03 -4.62
CA VAL A 73 2.95 3.11 -5.40
C VAL A 73 3.01 4.41 -4.57
N TYR A 74 1.96 4.71 -3.80
CA TYR A 74 1.94 5.89 -2.96
C TYR A 74 2.95 5.83 -1.82
N ILE A 75 3.07 4.71 -1.10
CA ILE A 75 4.09 4.60 -0.02
C ILE A 75 5.51 4.58 -0.57
N ARG A 76 5.73 4.05 -1.78
CA ARG A 76 7.01 4.18 -2.50
C ARG A 76 7.32 5.64 -2.80
N TYR A 77 6.34 6.42 -3.25
CA TYR A 77 6.50 7.86 -3.44
C TYR A 77 6.81 8.58 -2.12
N LEU A 78 6.14 8.24 -1.02
CA LEU A 78 6.41 8.81 0.29
C LEU A 78 7.81 8.46 0.82
N GLU A 79 8.31 7.25 0.55
CA GLU A 79 9.67 6.84 0.90
C GLU A 79 10.70 7.74 0.19
N GLU A 80 10.54 7.94 -1.12
CA GLU A 80 11.40 8.83 -1.91
C GLU A 80 11.32 10.28 -1.42
N LEU A 81 10.12 10.78 -1.12
CA LEU A 81 9.96 12.11 -0.52
C LEU A 81 10.66 12.21 0.84
N CYS A 82 10.61 11.16 1.67
CA CYS A 82 11.30 11.15 2.95
C CYS A 82 12.82 11.17 2.76
N LYS A 83 13.36 10.48 1.76
CA LYS A 83 14.80 10.55 1.41
C LYS A 83 15.20 11.97 1.01
N ILE A 84 14.45 12.58 0.09
CA ILE A 84 14.71 13.94 -0.41
C ILE A 84 14.65 14.97 0.73
N ASN A 85 13.71 14.83 1.66
CA ASN A 85 13.50 15.77 2.76
C ASN A 85 14.31 15.44 4.03
N GLY A 86 15.27 14.50 3.98
CA GLY A 86 16.11 14.14 5.13
C GLY A 86 15.37 13.41 6.26
N ARG A 87 14.21 12.83 5.98
CA ARG A 87 13.35 12.09 6.94
C ARG A 87 13.43 10.57 6.81
N ALA A 88 14.28 10.03 5.93
CA ALA A 88 14.45 8.58 5.74
C ALA A 88 14.86 7.83 7.03
N LYS A 89 15.54 8.52 7.96
CA LYS A 89 15.91 7.96 9.27
C LYS A 89 14.77 7.93 10.28
N LYS A 90 13.57 8.44 9.96
CA LYS A 90 12.42 8.49 10.88
C LYS A 90 11.31 7.52 10.49
N PHE A 91 11.08 7.36 9.20
CA PHE A 91 9.96 6.57 8.69
C PHE A 91 10.45 5.40 7.84
N VAL A 92 9.85 4.25 8.05
CA VAL A 92 9.97 3.04 7.23
C VAL A 92 8.60 2.73 6.68
N PHE A 93 8.49 2.46 5.38
CA PHE A 93 7.23 2.12 4.75
C PHE A 93 7.21 0.64 4.40
N VAL A 94 6.15 -0.07 4.79
CA VAL A 94 6.06 -1.53 4.62
C VAL A 94 4.81 -1.87 3.82
N SER A 95 4.94 -2.76 2.84
CA SER A 95 3.81 -3.23 2.04
C SER A 95 2.80 -4.00 2.87
N SER A 96 1.51 -3.74 2.60
CA SER A 96 0.39 -4.51 3.16
C SER A 96 0.46 -6.01 2.85
N THR A 97 1.15 -6.40 1.77
CA THR A 97 1.28 -7.80 1.32
C THR A 97 2.05 -8.67 2.32
N LEU A 98 2.94 -8.07 3.12
CA LEU A 98 3.75 -8.78 4.11
C LEU A 98 2.96 -9.21 5.36
N ILE A 99 1.91 -8.45 5.68
CA ILE A 99 1.10 -8.65 6.89
C ILE A 99 -0.35 -9.06 6.59
N SER A 100 -0.73 -9.12 5.31
CA SER A 100 -2.07 -9.55 4.92
C SER A 100 -2.20 -11.05 5.19
N PRO A 101 -3.11 -11.48 6.09
CA PRO A 101 -3.47 -12.88 6.18
C PRO A 101 -4.18 -13.19 4.87
N VAL A 102 -3.47 -13.80 3.92
CA VAL A 102 -4.16 -14.41 2.79
C VAL A 102 -5.17 -15.36 3.42
N ARG A 103 -6.45 -15.19 3.08
CA ARG A 103 -7.54 -16.08 3.50
C ARG A 103 -7.39 -17.46 2.86
N VAL A 104 -6.22 -18.09 3.00
CA VAL A 104 -5.99 -19.48 2.61
C VAL A 104 -6.31 -20.33 3.81
N LYS A 105 -7.18 -21.32 3.61
CA LYS A 105 -7.61 -22.28 4.63
C LYS A 105 -6.49 -23.25 5.07
N THR A 106 -5.25 -23.02 4.64
CA THR A 106 -4.08 -23.86 4.89
C THR A 106 -2.87 -22.98 5.22
N PRO A 107 -2.03 -23.34 6.21
CA PRO A 107 -0.75 -22.66 6.45
C PRO A 107 0.15 -22.89 5.23
N ASP A 108 0.24 -21.91 4.35
CA ASP A 108 1.11 -21.97 3.18
C ASP A 108 2.51 -21.47 3.53
N ALA A 109 3.54 -22.06 2.91
CA ALA A 109 4.93 -21.63 3.03
C ALA A 109 5.11 -20.13 2.74
N GLY A 110 4.26 -19.57 1.87
CA GLY A 110 4.25 -18.14 1.56
C GLY A 110 3.85 -17.22 2.71
N LEU A 111 3.10 -17.68 3.73
CA LEU A 111 2.82 -16.86 4.92
C LEU A 111 4.07 -16.72 5.79
N ARG A 112 4.82 -17.82 5.95
CA ARG A 112 6.04 -17.82 6.74
C ARG A 112 7.14 -17.00 6.09
N GLU A 113 7.31 -17.13 4.77
CA GLU A 113 8.26 -16.31 4.01
C GLU A 113 7.99 -14.80 4.15
N ARG A 114 6.71 -14.40 4.11
CA ARG A 114 6.32 -12.99 4.31
C ARG A 114 6.54 -12.51 5.74
N ALA A 115 6.24 -13.36 6.73
CA ALA A 115 6.52 -13.06 8.12
C ALA A 115 8.03 -12.92 8.36
N ASP A 116 8.85 -13.82 7.80
CA ASP A 116 10.30 -13.77 7.89
C ASP A 116 10.87 -12.51 7.21
N ALA A 117 10.36 -12.15 6.02
CA ALA A 117 10.72 -10.90 5.35
C ALA A 117 10.31 -9.66 6.16
N PHE A 118 9.15 -9.69 6.80
CA PHE A 118 8.70 -8.62 7.69
C PHE A 118 9.58 -8.49 8.93
N VAL A 119 9.91 -9.61 9.59
CA VAL A 119 10.84 -9.64 10.72
C VAL A 119 12.23 -9.15 10.31
N ALA A 120 12.70 -9.50 9.11
CA ALA A 120 13.97 -8.99 8.59
C ALA A 120 13.97 -7.47 8.41
N ILE A 121 12.85 -6.87 8.01
CA ILE A 121 12.68 -5.41 7.94
C ILE A 121 12.71 -4.77 9.33
N LEU A 122 12.16 -5.44 10.36
CA LEU A 122 12.17 -4.93 11.73
C LEU A 122 13.52 -5.15 12.45
N ARG A 123 14.27 -6.17 12.04
CA ARG A 123 15.51 -6.58 12.69
C ARG A 123 16.59 -5.51 12.47
N ASP A 124 17.33 -5.20 13.54
CA ASP A 124 18.44 -4.23 13.53
C ASP A 124 18.04 -2.78 13.17
N GLU A 125 16.76 -2.44 13.29
CA GLU A 125 16.27 -1.08 13.03
C GLU A 125 16.77 -0.08 14.10
N PRO A 126 17.37 1.06 13.70
CA PRO A 126 17.81 2.07 14.65
C PRO A 126 16.69 2.62 15.53
N LYS A 127 17.03 2.94 16.78
CA LYS A 127 16.07 3.53 17.73
C LYS A 127 15.37 4.76 17.15
N GLY A 128 14.04 4.78 17.30
CA GLY A 128 13.19 5.90 16.96
C GLY A 128 12.65 5.89 15.52
N ARG A 129 12.88 4.82 14.74
CA ARG A 129 12.22 4.61 13.44
C ARG A 129 10.82 4.05 13.61
N LEU A 130 9.89 4.65 12.89
CA LEU A 130 8.47 4.27 12.87
C LEU A 130 8.16 3.54 11.57
N HIS A 131 7.67 2.31 11.69
CA HIS A 131 7.24 1.50 10.56
C HIS A 131 5.77 1.82 10.28
N LEU A 132 5.47 2.23 9.06
CA LEU A 132 4.14 2.62 8.57
C LEU A 132 3.62 1.49 7.68
N LEU A 133 2.52 0.87 8.10
CA LEU A 133 1.98 -0.33 7.48
C LEU A 133 0.51 -0.11 7.10
N PRO A 134 0.22 0.31 5.85
CA PRO A 134 -1.14 0.23 5.36
C PRO A 134 -1.60 -1.24 5.40
N HIS A 135 -2.83 -1.46 5.81
CA HIS A 135 -3.45 -2.78 5.86
C HIS A 135 -4.89 -2.67 5.37
N ASN A 136 -5.30 -3.60 4.51
CA ASN A 136 -6.67 -3.65 4.00
C ASN A 136 -7.46 -4.76 4.70
N ARG A 137 -8.53 -4.36 5.39
CA ARG A 137 -9.48 -5.26 6.06
C ARG A 137 -10.66 -5.60 5.13
N GLY A 138 -10.35 -6.18 3.98
CA GLY A 138 -11.33 -6.50 2.95
C GLY A 138 -11.66 -5.32 2.03
N ARG A 139 -12.32 -4.29 2.56
CA ARG A 139 -12.68 -3.06 1.81
C ARG A 139 -12.41 -1.77 2.58
N HIS A 140 -11.55 -1.86 3.59
CA HIS A 140 -11.31 -0.79 4.55
C HIS A 140 -9.82 -0.67 4.82
N TRP A 141 -9.25 0.46 4.42
CA TRP A 141 -7.83 0.75 4.62
C TRP A 141 -7.58 1.41 5.96
N VAL A 142 -6.58 0.88 6.63
CA VAL A 142 -6.16 1.30 7.96
C VAL A 142 -4.64 1.37 8.00
N LEU A 143 -4.09 2.15 8.92
CA LEU A 143 -2.65 2.33 9.05
C LEU A 143 -2.20 1.84 10.41
N GLY A 144 -1.37 0.80 10.41
CA GLY A 144 -0.57 0.41 11.57
C GLY A 144 0.71 1.23 11.63
N VAL A 145 1.11 1.61 12.84
CA VAL A 145 2.41 2.22 13.11
C VAL A 145 3.09 1.41 14.19
N ILE A 146 4.30 0.91 13.92
CA ILE A 146 5.09 0.10 14.86
C ILE A 146 6.35 0.87 15.23
N ASP A 147 6.59 1.00 16.53
CA ASP A 147 7.89 1.36 17.10
C ASP A 147 8.43 0.11 17.85
N PRO A 148 9.39 -0.62 17.25
CA PRO A 148 9.88 -1.86 17.84
C PRO A 148 10.71 -1.63 19.11
N TRP A 149 11.21 -0.42 19.35
CA TRP A 149 12.01 -0.10 20.54
C TRP A 149 11.16 0.24 21.77
N GLU A 150 9.99 0.83 21.54
CA GLU A 150 9.06 1.23 22.60
C GLU A 150 7.92 0.20 22.78
N ASP A 151 8.02 -0.97 22.11
CA ASP A 151 7.01 -2.04 22.09
C ASP A 151 5.58 -1.50 21.82
N LEU A 152 5.50 -0.58 20.85
CA LEU A 152 4.31 0.22 20.62
C LEU A 152 3.73 -0.04 19.24
N VAL A 153 2.44 -0.38 19.23
CA VAL A 153 1.63 -0.46 18.00
C VAL A 153 0.46 0.51 18.08
N ILE A 154 0.49 1.54 17.25
CA ILE A 154 -0.60 2.52 17.09
C ILE A 154 -1.41 2.15 15.84
N TYR A 155 -2.72 2.29 15.94
CA TYR A 155 -3.64 1.96 14.88
C TYR A 155 -4.51 3.15 14.51
N PHE A 156 -4.44 3.57 13.25
CA PHE A 156 -5.27 4.65 12.70
C PHE A 156 -6.37 4.07 11.83
N ASP A 157 -7.60 4.21 12.34
CA ASP A 157 -8.83 3.81 11.67
C ASP A 157 -9.76 5.03 11.55
N HIS A 158 -10.05 5.40 10.30
CA HIS A 158 -10.89 6.55 10.00
C HIS A 158 -12.40 6.29 10.24
N LEU A 159 -12.83 5.02 10.29
CA LEU A 159 -14.22 4.64 10.57
C LEU A 159 -14.49 4.44 12.08
N ARG A 160 -13.45 4.47 12.93
CA ARG A 160 -13.54 4.29 14.40
C ARG A 160 -14.28 3.01 14.81
N GLU A 161 -14.33 1.99 13.96
CA GLU A 161 -14.94 0.70 14.32
C GLU A 161 -14.15 0.03 15.46
N LYS A 162 -14.83 -0.77 16.29
CA LYS A 162 -14.19 -1.45 17.44
C LYS A 162 -12.93 -2.19 16.99
N LYS A 163 -11.84 -2.04 17.74
CA LYS A 163 -10.58 -2.82 17.57
C LYS A 163 -10.94 -4.30 17.37
N ARG A 164 -10.65 -4.83 16.17
CA ARG A 164 -10.56 -6.27 15.91
C ARG A 164 -9.09 -6.69 15.95
N ASP A 165 -8.85 -7.89 16.46
CA ASP A 165 -7.55 -8.48 16.84
C ASP A 165 -6.56 -8.75 15.68
N ASP A 166 -6.70 -8.07 14.54
CA ASP A 166 -5.92 -8.39 13.33
C ASP A 166 -4.40 -8.16 13.50
N PHE A 167 -4.00 -7.32 14.45
CA PHE A 167 -2.59 -7.06 14.81
C PHE A 167 -2.14 -7.79 16.09
N THR A 168 -3.04 -8.48 16.79
CA THR A 168 -2.71 -9.19 18.04
C THR A 168 -1.68 -10.29 17.79
N ASN A 169 -1.67 -10.86 16.58
CA ASN A 169 -0.66 -11.82 16.15
C ASN A 169 0.73 -11.21 15.90
N LEU A 170 0.83 -9.90 15.63
CA LEU A 170 2.11 -9.21 15.44
C LEU A 170 2.80 -8.89 16.77
N MET A 171 2.03 -8.79 17.86
CA MET A 171 2.55 -8.59 19.23
C MET A 171 3.05 -9.89 19.88
N ASN A 172 2.81 -11.05 19.25
CA ASN A 172 3.17 -12.37 19.77
C ASN A 172 4.32 -13.03 18.98
N ILE A 173 5.05 -12.26 18.15
CA ILE A 173 6.25 -12.69 17.42
C ILE A 173 7.48 -12.31 18.24
#